data_AF-A0A1I7NQS7-F1
#
_entry.id   AF-A0A1I7NQS7-F1
#
_cell.length_a   1.000
_cell.length_b   1.000
_cell.length_c   1.000
_cell.angle_alpha   90.00
_cell.angle_beta   90.00
_cell.angle_gamma   90.00
#
_symmetry.space_group_name_H-M   'P 1'
#
loop_
_entity.id
_entity.type
_entity.pdbx_description
1 polymer ?
#
loop_
_entity_poly.entity_id
_entity_poly.type
_entity_poly.pdbx_seq_one_letter_code
_entity_poly.pdbx_strand_id
1 'polypeptide(L)'
;MDDKPGEQPASMAEPIAVTPDMRVSREAAHAQPSPTLRRRRRPMRPPVAIAAVAALVGVAALAATGWVYSDMRREIVRLSTDVAQLRLSLDLYVQRDGGSSPSAVAESAGASQAAIETLENRLSILEENWRGAATGAGQPASLPPISGPAVSAQSDGDCLPSGMRILVTSGDAYPVCGTDATVRVMNVSNGYISLTDGTTVPSGSAVPLVGTACMIGVTSGGDEATTGYAEIRVSC
;
A
#
# COMPACT_ATOMS: atom_id res chain seq x y z
N MET A 1 -32.09 -35.57 53.12
CA MET A 1 -31.76 -36.88 52.55
C MET A 1 -30.65 -36.67 51.54
N ASP A 2 -29.42 -36.94 52.01
CA ASP A 2 -28.23 -37.42 51.29
C ASP A 2 -27.71 -36.53 50.13
N ASP A 3 -26.74 -35.61 50.29
CA ASP A 3 -25.38 -35.63 50.89
C ASP A 3 -24.36 -36.60 50.24
N LYS A 4 -23.64 -36.08 49.21
CA LYS A 4 -22.17 -36.10 48.88
C LYS A 4 -21.32 -37.40 49.06
N PRO A 5 -19.99 -37.46 48.73
CA PRO A 5 -19.13 -36.85 47.68
C PRO A 5 -18.11 -37.84 47.00
N GLY A 6 -17.34 -37.31 46.04
CA GLY A 6 -15.89 -37.59 45.87
C GLY A 6 -15.52 -38.43 44.64
N GLU A 7 -14.50 -38.14 43.84
CA GLU A 7 -13.22 -37.49 44.13
C GLU A 7 -12.58 -36.99 42.81
N GLN A 8 -12.04 -35.77 42.82
CA GLN A 8 -11.00 -35.26 41.91
C GLN A 8 -9.66 -35.42 42.66
N PRO A 9 -8.46 -35.48 42.03
CA PRO A 9 -7.97 -34.35 41.23
C PRO A 9 -6.96 -34.65 40.10
N ALA A 10 -6.74 -33.63 39.28
CA ALA A 10 -5.58 -33.46 38.42
C ALA A 10 -4.34 -33.07 39.23
N SER A 11 -3.13 -33.38 38.73
CA SER A 11 -2.01 -32.43 38.58
C SER A 11 -0.67 -33.14 38.28
N MET A 12 0.18 -32.42 37.54
CA MET A 12 1.66 -32.44 37.57
C MET A 12 2.46 -33.30 36.57
N ALA A 13 2.95 -32.59 35.55
CA ALA A 13 4.36 -32.33 35.25
C ALA A 13 5.27 -33.49 34.77
N GLU A 14 5.71 -33.36 33.50
CA GLU A 14 7.00 -33.83 32.93
C GLU A 14 8.22 -33.31 33.75
N PRO A 15 9.50 -33.75 33.56
CA PRO A 15 10.12 -34.36 32.36
C PRO A 15 11.22 -35.44 32.61
N ILE A 16 11.89 -35.85 31.53
CA ILE A 16 13.25 -36.45 31.44
C ILE A 16 13.37 -37.99 31.61
N ALA A 17 13.71 -38.69 30.51
CA ALA A 17 15.02 -39.33 30.33
C ALA A 17 15.12 -40.04 28.97
N VAL A 18 15.97 -39.51 28.11
CA VAL A 18 16.53 -40.17 26.92
C VAL A 18 17.60 -41.16 27.40
N THR A 19 17.52 -42.43 26.99
CA THR A 19 18.68 -43.33 26.93
C THR A 19 18.66 -44.12 25.62
N PRO A 20 19.70 -44.00 24.77
CA PRO A 20 19.97 -44.92 23.68
C PRO A 20 20.65 -46.19 24.23
N ASP A 21 20.63 -47.26 23.43
CA ASP A 21 21.34 -48.53 23.65
C ASP A 21 20.90 -49.41 24.83
N MET A 22 20.16 -50.49 24.51
CA MET A 22 20.74 -51.84 24.67
C MET A 22 19.85 -52.97 24.11
N ARG A 23 20.54 -53.83 23.34
CA ARG A 23 20.27 -55.27 23.05
C ARG A 23 19.47 -55.63 21.80
N VAL A 24 20.23 -55.66 20.71
CA VAL A 24 20.19 -56.72 19.69
C VAL A 24 20.31 -58.10 20.35
N SER A 25 19.35 -58.99 20.10
CA SER A 25 19.61 -60.32 19.50
C SER A 25 18.35 -61.19 19.44
N ARG A 26 17.98 -61.51 18.19
CA ARG A 26 17.70 -62.88 17.73
C ARG A 26 16.39 -63.53 18.18
N GLU A 27 15.35 -63.33 17.37
CA GLU A 27 14.52 -64.47 16.97
C GLU A 27 14.03 -64.32 15.53
N ALA A 28 14.65 -65.14 14.66
CA ALA A 28 14.14 -65.41 13.34
C ALA A 28 12.91 -66.31 13.49
N ALA A 29 11.72 -65.74 13.30
CA ALA A 29 10.49 -66.50 13.21
C ALA A 29 9.75 -66.10 11.93
N HIS A 30 9.97 -66.94 10.92
CA HIS A 30 9.10 -67.23 9.78
C HIS A 30 8.32 -66.08 9.14
N ALA A 31 8.88 -65.60 8.02
CA ALA A 31 8.14 -64.92 6.98
C ALA A 31 6.95 -65.78 6.50
N GLN A 32 5.74 -65.42 6.95
CA GLN A 32 4.50 -65.86 6.31
C GLN A 32 4.22 -64.93 5.12
N PRO A 33 4.02 -65.44 3.90
CA PRO A 33 3.59 -64.60 2.79
C PRO A 33 2.14 -64.17 3.03
N SER A 34 1.95 -62.94 3.48
CA SER A 34 0.63 -62.29 3.53
C SER A 34 0.03 -62.25 2.12
N PRO A 35 -1.22 -62.73 1.91
CA PRO A 35 -1.85 -62.69 0.60
C PRO A 35 -2.09 -61.23 0.22
N THR A 36 -1.37 -60.76 -0.79
CA THR A 36 -1.62 -59.45 -1.38
C THR A 36 -3.06 -59.43 -1.90
N LEU A 37 -3.93 -58.65 -1.26
CA LEU A 37 -5.24 -58.32 -1.82
C LEU A 37 -5.00 -57.59 -3.14
N ARG A 38 -5.10 -58.32 -4.25
CA ARG A 38 -5.17 -57.74 -5.60
C ARG A 38 -6.43 -56.89 -5.67
N ARG A 39 -6.27 -55.60 -5.38
CA ARG A 39 -7.31 -54.58 -5.55
C ARG A 39 -7.64 -54.54 -7.03
N ARG A 40 -8.70 -55.26 -7.44
CA ARG A 40 -9.29 -55.19 -8.79
C ARG A 40 -9.66 -53.72 -9.04
N ARG A 41 -8.76 -52.98 -9.69
CA ARG A 41 -9.08 -51.69 -10.29
C ARG A 41 -10.06 -52.00 -11.42
N ARG A 42 -11.35 -51.87 -11.15
CA ARG A 42 -12.37 -51.83 -12.20
C ARG A 42 -11.98 -50.67 -13.12
N PRO A 43 -11.77 -50.90 -14.43
CA PRO A 43 -11.56 -49.80 -15.35
C PRO A 43 -12.86 -49.01 -15.38
N MET A 44 -12.88 -47.84 -14.73
CA MET A 44 -13.99 -46.92 -14.90
C MET A 44 -14.03 -46.53 -16.37
N ARG A 45 -15.22 -46.64 -16.96
CA ARG A 45 -15.44 -46.26 -18.36
C ARG A 45 -15.06 -44.77 -18.51
N PRO A 46 -14.33 -44.39 -19.57
CA PRO A 46 -13.85 -43.02 -19.77
C PRO A 46 -14.94 -41.92 -19.60
N PRO A 47 -16.22 -42.10 -20.01
CA PRO A 47 -17.23 -41.07 -19.80
C PRO A 47 -17.58 -40.83 -18.32
N VAL A 48 -17.46 -41.84 -17.46
CA VAL A 48 -17.74 -41.70 -16.01
C VAL A 48 -16.63 -40.93 -15.31
N ALA A 49 -15.37 -41.11 -15.74
CA ALA A 49 -14.25 -40.36 -15.21
C ALA A 49 -14.36 -38.87 -15.58
N ILE A 50 -14.76 -38.55 -16.82
CA ILE A 50 -14.96 -37.17 -17.27
C ILE A 50 -16.11 -36.49 -16.51
N ALA A 51 -17.24 -37.19 -16.31
CA ALA A 51 -18.35 -36.67 -15.53
C ALA A 51 -17.98 -36.39 -14.06
N ALA A 52 -17.17 -37.27 -13.45
CA ALA A 52 -16.67 -37.07 -12.08
C ALA A 52 -15.74 -35.87 -11.97
N VAL A 53 -14.84 -35.66 -12.94
CA VAL A 53 -13.97 -34.48 -12.98
C VAL A 53 -14.79 -33.20 -13.17
N ALA A 54 -15.77 -33.20 -14.06
CA ALA A 54 -16.65 -32.05 -14.27
C ALA A 54 -17.45 -31.70 -13.00
N ALA A 55 -17.95 -32.70 -12.27
CA ALA A 55 -18.63 -32.49 -11.00
C ALA A 55 -17.70 -31.90 -9.92
N LEU A 56 -16.44 -32.38 -9.83
CA LEU A 56 -15.45 -31.83 -8.92
C LEU A 56 -15.10 -30.38 -9.25
N VAL A 57 -14.96 -30.04 -10.53
CA VAL A 57 -14.70 -28.66 -10.97
C VAL A 57 -15.89 -27.76 -10.62
N GLY A 58 -17.13 -28.24 -10.81
CA GLY A 58 -18.33 -27.48 -10.43
C GLY A 58 -18.41 -27.20 -8.92
N VAL A 59 -18.10 -28.20 -8.08
CA VAL A 59 -18.06 -28.03 -6.62
C VAL A 59 -16.93 -27.09 -6.20
N ALA A 60 -15.75 -27.20 -6.82
CA ALA A 60 -14.62 -26.31 -6.55
C ALA A 60 -14.96 -24.85 -6.93
N ALA A 61 -15.64 -24.63 -8.05
CA ALA A 61 -16.09 -23.30 -8.46
C ALA A 61 -17.09 -22.71 -7.45
N LEU A 62 -18.08 -23.50 -6.99
CA LEU A 62 -19.04 -23.05 -5.97
C LEU A 62 -18.36 -22.72 -4.63
N ALA A 63 -17.36 -23.53 -4.23
CA ALA A 63 -16.58 -23.28 -3.03
C ALA A 63 -15.75 -22.00 -3.15
N ALA A 64 -15.11 -21.77 -4.30
CA ALA A 64 -14.35 -20.55 -4.57
C ALA A 64 -15.24 -19.30 -4.52
N THR A 65 -16.42 -19.35 -5.13
CA THR A 65 -17.40 -18.25 -5.09
C THR A 65 -17.89 -17.98 -3.66
N GLY A 66 -18.14 -19.04 -2.88
CA GLY A 66 -18.51 -18.91 -1.46
C GLY A 66 -17.40 -18.29 -0.61
N TRP A 67 -16.14 -18.64 -0.89
CA TRP A 67 -14.98 -18.10 -0.18
C TRP A 67 -14.80 -16.59 -0.47
N VAL A 68 -14.85 -16.17 -1.74
CA VAL A 68 -14.78 -14.75 -2.13
C VAL A 68 -15.92 -13.95 -1.49
N TYR A 69 -17.13 -14.52 -1.43
CA TYR A 69 -18.27 -13.85 -0.79
C TYR A 69 -18.07 -13.65 0.72
N SER A 70 -17.43 -14.58 1.41
CA SER A 70 -17.13 -14.47 2.84
C SER A 70 -16.06 -13.41 3.13
N ASP A 71 -15.09 -13.26 2.22
CA ASP A 71 -14.01 -12.28 2.35
C ASP A 71 -14.54 -10.85 2.11
N MET A 72 -15.38 -10.68 1.09
CA MET A 72 -16.08 -9.42 0.83
C MET A 72 -16.94 -8.97 2.02
N ARG A 73 -17.59 -9.90 2.74
CA ARG A 73 -18.35 -9.55 3.96
C ARG A 73 -17.45 -9.02 5.09
N ARG A 74 -16.23 -9.54 5.23
CA ARG A 74 -15.28 -9.03 6.24
C ARG A 74 -14.80 -7.63 5.88
N GLU A 75 -14.55 -7.39 4.60
CA GLU A 75 -14.13 -6.09 4.09
C GLU A 75 -15.25 -5.04 4.19
N ILE A 76 -16.50 -5.41 3.91
CA ILE A 76 -17.67 -4.52 4.06
C ILE A 76 -17.85 -4.05 5.51
N VAL A 77 -17.62 -4.91 6.50
CA VAL A 77 -17.73 -4.52 7.92
C VAL A 77 -16.61 -3.53 8.31
N ARG A 78 -15.38 -3.73 7.81
CA ARG A 78 -14.28 -2.77 8.01
C ARG A 78 -14.60 -1.41 7.38
N LEU A 79 -15.04 -1.42 6.12
CA LEU A 79 -15.45 -0.20 5.40
C LEU A 79 -16.58 0.56 6.09
N SER A 80 -17.53 -0.14 6.73
CA SER A 80 -18.62 0.52 7.48
C SER A 80 -18.12 1.30 8.70
N THR A 81 -17.02 0.85 9.30
CA THR A 81 -16.40 1.51 10.46
C THR A 81 -15.66 2.77 10.03
N ASP A 82 -14.97 2.71 8.89
CA ASP A 82 -14.27 3.85 8.31
C ASP A 82 -15.26 4.95 7.85
N VAL A 83 -16.41 4.56 7.27
CA VAL A 83 -17.46 5.52 6.90
C VAL A 83 -18.06 6.23 8.11
N ALA A 84 -18.20 5.56 9.25
CA ALA A 84 -18.67 6.19 10.49
C ALA A 84 -17.65 7.20 11.05
N GLN A 85 -16.36 6.88 10.98
CA GLN A 85 -15.29 7.80 11.38
C GLN A 85 -15.18 9.01 10.44
N LEU A 86 -15.33 8.81 9.13
CA LEU A 86 -15.38 9.89 8.15
C LEU A 86 -16.54 10.84 8.42
N ARG A 87 -17.74 10.32 8.70
CA ARG A 87 -18.90 11.16 9.07
C ARG A 87 -18.67 11.95 10.35
N LEU A 88 -18.09 11.33 11.37
CA LEU A 88 -17.77 12.02 12.62
C LEU A 88 -16.76 13.14 12.40
N SER A 89 -15.72 12.89 11.59
CA SER A 89 -14.72 13.90 11.25
C SER A 89 -15.34 15.06 10.48
N LEU A 90 -16.28 14.78 9.57
CA LEU A 90 -16.97 15.79 8.79
C LEU A 90 -17.94 16.61 9.63
N ASP A 91 -18.66 15.97 10.56
CA ASP A 91 -19.55 16.67 11.50
C ASP A 91 -18.73 17.56 12.44
N LEU A 92 -17.56 17.11 12.90
CA LEU A 92 -16.63 17.93 13.67
C LEU A 92 -16.02 19.07 12.84
N TYR A 93 -15.73 18.87 11.55
CA TYR A 93 -15.30 19.95 10.66
C TYR A 93 -16.41 20.98 10.44
N VAL A 94 -17.63 20.53 10.14
CA VAL A 94 -18.81 21.39 9.97
C VAL A 94 -19.14 22.13 11.26
N GLN A 95 -18.98 21.50 12.42
CA GLN A 95 -19.25 22.14 13.70
C GLN A 95 -18.11 23.08 14.15
N ARG A 96 -16.87 22.81 13.72
CA ARG A 96 -15.72 23.69 13.92
C ARG A 96 -15.76 24.92 13.00
N ASP A 97 -16.32 24.78 11.81
CA ASP A 97 -16.53 25.87 10.85
C ASP A 97 -17.86 26.61 11.11
N GLY A 98 -18.87 25.88 11.60
CA GLY A 98 -20.22 26.31 11.92
C GLY A 98 -20.48 26.63 13.39
N GLY A 99 -19.44 26.91 14.18
CA GLY A 99 -19.53 27.35 15.58
C GLY A 99 -20.19 28.73 15.78
N SER A 100 -20.97 29.19 14.80
CA SER A 100 -21.68 30.45 14.81
C SER A 100 -23.18 30.16 14.91
N SER A 101 -23.80 30.66 15.99
CA SER A 101 -25.22 30.55 16.34
C SER A 101 -26.21 30.64 15.16
N PRO A 102 -27.46 30.15 15.28
CA PRO A 102 -28.44 30.09 14.17
C PRO A 102 -28.79 31.44 13.50
N SER A 103 -28.38 32.58 14.05
CA SER A 103 -28.46 33.90 13.40
C SER A 103 -27.27 34.22 12.50
N ALA A 104 -26.10 33.63 12.76
CA ALA A 104 -24.88 33.79 11.99
C ALA A 104 -24.80 32.85 10.78
N VAL A 105 -25.58 31.76 10.73
CA VAL A 105 -25.66 30.87 9.55
C VAL A 105 -26.36 31.50 8.36
N ALA A 106 -27.29 32.45 8.56
CA ALA A 106 -27.91 33.20 7.46
C ALA A 106 -26.93 34.23 6.88
N GLU A 107 -26.13 34.86 7.75
CA GLU A 107 -25.11 35.85 7.36
C GLU A 107 -23.86 35.16 6.77
N SER A 108 -23.49 33.96 7.28
CA SER A 108 -22.41 33.13 6.73
C SER A 108 -22.83 32.42 5.46
N ALA A 109 -24.10 32.06 5.26
CA ALA A 109 -24.59 31.57 3.98
C ALA A 109 -24.47 32.68 2.91
N GLY A 110 -24.90 33.91 3.23
CA GLY A 110 -24.68 35.07 2.37
C GLY A 110 -23.20 35.38 2.12
N ALA A 111 -22.35 35.31 3.15
CA ALA A 111 -20.91 35.51 3.02
C ALA A 111 -20.21 34.38 2.24
N SER A 112 -20.67 33.14 2.37
CA SER A 112 -20.16 31.98 1.61
C SER A 112 -20.57 32.07 0.14
N GLN A 113 -21.77 32.56 -0.14
CA GLN A 113 -22.23 32.81 -1.50
C GLN A 113 -21.44 33.96 -2.15
N ALA A 114 -21.19 35.04 -1.40
CA ALA A 114 -20.29 36.11 -1.85
C ALA A 114 -18.84 35.65 -2.03
N ALA A 115 -18.36 34.71 -1.22
CA ALA A 115 -17.04 34.10 -1.37
C ALA A 115 -16.94 33.22 -2.63
N ILE A 116 -18.01 32.47 -2.95
CA ILE A 116 -18.11 31.69 -4.20
C ILE A 116 -18.14 32.62 -5.41
N GLU A 117 -18.97 33.67 -5.39
CA GLU A 117 -19.01 34.68 -6.47
C GLU A 117 -17.65 35.38 -6.65
N THR A 118 -16.92 35.64 -5.56
CA THR A 118 -15.57 36.19 -5.61
C THR A 118 -14.58 35.20 -6.24
N LEU A 119 -14.70 33.91 -5.95
CA LEU A 119 -13.86 32.87 -6.57
C LEU A 119 -14.15 32.74 -8.07
N GLU A 120 -15.41 32.75 -8.46
CA GLU A 120 -15.85 32.70 -9.87
C GLU A 120 -15.31 33.90 -10.65
N ASN A 121 -15.38 35.10 -10.08
CA ASN A 121 -14.86 36.32 -10.69
C ASN A 121 -13.32 36.30 -10.79
N ARG A 122 -12.61 35.70 -9.82
CA ARG A 122 -11.16 35.51 -9.95
C ARG A 122 -10.83 34.51 -11.05
N LEU A 123 -11.58 33.42 -11.17
CA LEU A 123 -11.38 32.41 -12.21
C LEU A 123 -11.59 33.00 -13.61
N SER A 124 -12.63 33.80 -13.82
CA SER A 124 -12.87 34.46 -15.12
C SER A 124 -11.73 35.42 -15.49
N ILE A 125 -11.23 36.22 -14.55
CA ILE A 125 -10.07 37.10 -14.79
C ILE A 125 -8.82 36.30 -15.17
N LEU A 126 -8.58 35.15 -14.54
CA LEU A 126 -7.46 34.28 -14.90
C LEU A 126 -7.63 33.69 -16.31
N GLU A 127 -8.83 33.31 -16.71
CA GLU A 127 -9.09 32.80 -18.07
C GLU A 127 -8.93 33.88 -19.15
N GLU A 128 -9.43 35.09 -18.91
CA GLU A 128 -9.22 36.23 -19.80
C GLU A 128 -7.74 36.58 -19.93
N ASN A 129 -6.98 36.51 -18.83
CA ASN A 129 -5.53 36.73 -18.83
C ASN A 129 -4.81 35.64 -19.67
N TRP A 130 -5.21 34.37 -19.52
CA TRP A 130 -4.68 33.27 -20.34
C TRP A 130 -5.01 33.44 -21.82
N ARG A 131 -6.22 33.89 -22.16
CA ARG A 131 -6.63 34.19 -23.55
C ARG A 131 -5.89 35.42 -24.12
N GLY A 132 -5.61 36.43 -23.29
CA GLY A 132 -4.83 37.62 -23.66
C GLY A 132 -3.34 37.33 -23.86
N ALA A 133 -2.75 36.47 -23.03
CA ALA A 133 -1.36 36.02 -23.17
C ALA A 133 -1.13 35.27 -24.50
N ALA A 134 -2.14 34.54 -25.00
CA ALA A 134 -2.09 33.86 -26.30
C ALA A 134 -2.16 34.81 -27.51
N THR A 135 -2.63 36.05 -27.34
CA THR A 135 -2.76 37.05 -28.42
C THR A 135 -1.72 38.18 -28.36
N GLY A 136 -0.96 38.28 -27.25
CA GLY A 136 0.14 39.24 -27.07
C GLY A 136 1.56 38.67 -27.25
N ALA A 137 1.73 37.37 -27.42
CA ALA A 137 3.02 36.76 -27.71
C ALA A 137 3.36 36.89 -29.20
N GLY A 138 3.77 38.10 -29.61
CA GLY A 138 4.55 38.28 -30.82
C GLY A 138 5.77 37.36 -30.78
N GLN A 139 5.88 36.52 -31.82
CA GLN A 139 7.07 35.91 -32.39
C GLN A 139 8.30 35.79 -31.46
N PRO A 140 8.79 34.57 -31.13
CA PRO A 140 9.95 34.43 -30.26
C PRO A 140 11.15 35.12 -30.91
N ALA A 141 11.61 36.21 -30.28
CA ALA A 141 12.90 36.79 -30.59
C ALA A 141 13.96 35.72 -30.38
N SER A 142 14.76 35.45 -31.42
CA SER A 142 15.93 34.60 -31.35
C SER A 142 16.83 35.08 -30.21
N LEU A 143 16.94 34.28 -29.14
CA LEU A 143 17.87 34.55 -28.05
C LEU A 143 19.33 34.43 -28.58
N PRO A 144 20.25 35.29 -28.14
CA PRO A 144 21.68 35.09 -28.39
C PRO A 144 22.14 33.75 -27.78
N PRO A 145 23.14 33.06 -28.35
CA PRO A 145 23.57 31.78 -27.85
C PRO A 145 24.07 31.92 -26.42
N ILE A 146 23.29 31.40 -25.47
CA ILE A 146 23.74 31.17 -24.11
C ILE A 146 24.80 30.08 -24.22
N SER A 147 26.04 30.45 -23.97
CA SER A 147 27.10 29.49 -23.67
C SER A 147 26.70 28.81 -22.36
N GLY A 148 25.98 27.68 -22.47
CA GLY A 148 25.68 26.85 -21.32
C GLY A 148 26.99 26.38 -20.68
N PRO A 149 27.02 26.14 -19.36
CA PRO A 149 28.11 25.38 -18.77
C PRO A 149 28.24 24.09 -19.56
N ALA A 150 29.44 23.80 -20.04
CA ALA A 150 29.75 22.55 -20.69
C ALA A 150 29.24 21.41 -19.80
N VAL A 151 28.44 20.51 -20.39
CA VAL A 151 28.13 19.22 -19.80
C VAL A 151 29.47 18.54 -19.61
N SER A 152 29.99 18.62 -18.38
CA SER A 152 31.14 17.84 -17.98
C SER A 152 30.59 16.43 -17.78
N ALA A 153 30.80 15.60 -18.79
CA ALA A 153 30.80 14.17 -18.63
C ALA A 153 31.87 13.83 -17.57
N GLN A 154 31.41 13.65 -16.33
CA GLN A 154 32.13 13.04 -15.22
C GLN A 154 31.09 12.20 -14.48
N SER A 155 30.82 10.99 -14.95
CA SER A 155 31.43 9.74 -14.46
C SER A 155 31.50 9.66 -12.93
N ASP A 156 30.67 8.76 -12.37
CA ASP A 156 30.85 8.06 -11.09
C ASP A 156 30.69 8.87 -9.79
N GLY A 157 29.90 9.97 -9.82
CA GLY A 157 29.52 10.77 -8.64
C GLY A 157 28.06 11.23 -8.72
N ASP A 158 27.14 10.32 -8.43
CA ASP A 158 25.71 10.38 -8.74
C ASP A 158 24.91 11.28 -7.76
N CYS A 159 25.11 12.61 -7.82
CA CYS A 159 24.33 13.54 -6.99
C CYS A 159 23.04 13.98 -7.68
N LEU A 160 21.98 14.15 -6.89
CA LEU A 160 20.64 14.50 -7.31
C LEU A 160 20.50 16.02 -7.46
N PRO A 161 20.27 16.52 -8.69
CA PRO A 161 20.18 17.95 -8.94
C PRO A 161 18.81 18.50 -8.51
N SER A 162 18.81 19.73 -7.99
CA SER A 162 17.59 20.42 -7.58
C SER A 162 16.64 20.65 -8.76
N GLY A 163 15.37 20.31 -8.61
CA GLY A 163 14.30 20.55 -9.57
C GLY A 163 14.10 19.47 -10.62
N MET A 164 15.02 18.50 -10.75
CA MET A 164 14.82 17.37 -11.67
C MET A 164 14.03 16.25 -11.01
N ARG A 165 13.26 15.53 -11.83
CA ARG A 165 12.54 14.33 -11.45
C ARG A 165 13.39 13.11 -11.81
N ILE A 166 13.56 12.20 -10.87
CA ILE A 166 14.25 10.93 -11.10
C ILE A 166 13.39 9.77 -10.61
N LEU A 167 13.55 8.62 -11.26
CA LEU A 167 12.97 7.35 -10.84
C LEU A 167 13.90 6.70 -9.82
N VAL A 168 13.34 6.28 -8.70
CA VAL A 168 14.06 5.63 -7.60
C VAL A 168 13.37 4.35 -7.18
N THR A 169 14.15 3.45 -6.60
CA THR A 169 13.72 2.15 -6.10
C THR A 169 14.08 1.96 -4.64
N SER A 170 13.54 0.90 -4.05
CA SER A 170 13.87 0.48 -2.69
C SER A 170 15.36 0.14 -2.58
N GLY A 171 16.07 0.80 -1.66
CA GLY A 171 17.49 0.60 -1.41
C GLY A 171 18.40 1.64 -2.07
N ASP A 172 17.86 2.52 -2.91
CA ASP A 172 18.67 3.54 -3.57
C ASP A 172 19.09 4.66 -2.60
N ALA A 173 20.29 5.19 -2.82
CA ALA A 173 20.87 6.27 -2.04
C ALA A 173 21.47 7.33 -2.97
N TYR A 174 20.87 8.52 -2.98
CA TYR A 174 21.30 9.63 -3.82
C TYR A 174 21.71 10.84 -2.96
N PRO A 175 22.98 11.26 -2.98
CA PRO A 175 23.40 12.52 -2.36
C PRO A 175 22.76 13.71 -3.08
N VAL A 176 22.32 14.74 -2.36
CA VAL A 176 21.76 15.95 -2.99
C VAL A 176 22.89 16.90 -3.35
N CYS A 177 22.99 17.31 -4.62
CA CYS A 177 24.08 18.16 -5.08
C CYS A 177 24.15 19.47 -4.27
N GLY A 178 25.34 19.81 -3.76
CA GLY A 178 25.56 21.06 -3.01
C GLY A 178 25.14 21.04 -1.54
N THR A 179 24.76 19.87 -1.00
CA THR A 179 24.46 19.69 0.43
C THR A 179 25.06 18.40 0.98
N ASP A 180 25.13 18.29 2.30
CA ASP A 180 25.55 17.05 2.98
C ASP A 180 24.37 16.05 3.17
N ALA A 181 23.20 16.32 2.58
CA ALA A 181 22.06 15.41 2.65
C ALA A 181 22.17 14.27 1.63
N THR A 182 21.72 13.09 2.05
CA THR A 182 21.53 11.93 1.17
C THR A 182 20.10 11.43 1.31
N VAL A 183 19.39 11.35 0.19
CA VAL A 183 18.08 10.69 0.13
C VAL A 183 18.34 9.19 0.05
N ARG A 184 17.92 8.46 1.08
CA ARG A 184 18.03 6.99 1.12
C ARG A 184 16.64 6.39 1.19
N VAL A 185 16.25 5.68 0.14
CA VAL A 185 14.91 5.10 0.01
C VAL A 185 14.90 3.73 0.66
N MET A 186 14.10 3.56 1.72
CA MET A 186 13.94 2.28 2.41
C MET A 186 12.98 1.34 1.72
N ASN A 187 11.83 1.89 1.34
CA ASN A 187 10.76 1.13 0.71
C ASN A 187 9.93 2.06 -0.16
N VAL A 188 9.52 1.56 -1.32
CA VAL A 188 8.56 2.20 -2.22
C VAL A 188 7.29 1.37 -2.23
N SER A 189 6.18 1.98 -1.81
CA SER A 189 4.87 1.36 -1.77
C SER A 189 3.87 2.17 -2.59
N ASN A 190 2.68 1.62 -2.78
CA ASN A 190 1.62 2.28 -3.53
C ASN A 190 1.10 3.49 -2.73
N GLY A 191 1.34 4.67 -3.27
CA GLY A 191 0.93 5.95 -2.69
C GLY A 191 1.92 6.59 -1.72
N TYR A 192 3.09 6.00 -1.45
CA TYR A 192 4.12 6.63 -0.60
C TYR A 192 5.51 6.00 -0.74
N ILE A 193 6.55 6.75 -0.37
CA ILE A 193 7.88 6.22 -0.10
C ILE A 193 8.22 6.35 1.38
N SER A 194 9.12 5.49 1.85
CA SER A 194 9.74 5.62 3.16
C SER A 194 11.25 5.78 2.99
N LEU A 195 11.83 6.66 3.80
CA LEU A 195 13.26 6.93 3.83
C LEU A 195 13.92 6.22 5.04
N THR A 196 15.25 6.09 5.03
CA THR A 196 16.00 5.41 6.13
C THR A 196 15.92 6.12 7.47
N ASP A 197 15.61 7.40 7.46
CA ASP A 197 15.39 8.24 8.64
C ASP A 197 14.00 8.00 9.28
N GLY A 198 13.16 7.17 8.67
CA GLY A 198 11.78 6.92 9.11
C GLY A 198 10.75 7.90 8.54
N THR A 199 11.19 8.85 7.72
CA THR A 199 10.29 9.81 7.07
C THR A 199 9.46 9.10 6.00
N THR A 200 8.14 9.20 6.08
CA THR A 200 7.22 8.71 5.05
C THR A 200 6.67 9.87 4.25
N VAL A 201 6.83 9.83 2.94
CA VAL A 201 6.39 10.90 2.03
C VAL A 201 5.30 10.35 1.12
N PRO A 202 4.03 10.77 1.30
CA PRO A 202 2.95 10.34 0.42
C PRO A 202 3.09 10.92 -0.99
N SER A 203 2.59 10.19 -1.99
CA SER A 203 2.53 10.64 -3.38
C SER A 203 1.78 11.97 -3.49
N GLY A 204 2.32 12.89 -4.29
CA GLY A 204 1.81 14.24 -4.47
C GLY A 204 2.23 15.24 -3.38
N SER A 205 2.97 14.81 -2.36
CA SER A 205 3.42 15.69 -1.27
C SER A 205 4.91 16.04 -1.35
N ALA A 206 5.32 17.05 -0.57
CA ALA A 206 6.72 17.36 -0.34
C ALA A 206 7.00 17.56 1.15
N VAL A 207 8.09 16.99 1.64
CA VAL A 207 8.48 16.97 3.06
C VAL A 207 9.92 17.48 3.19
N PRO A 208 10.28 18.22 4.26
CA PRO A 208 11.66 18.67 4.47
C PRO A 208 12.59 17.48 4.71
N LEU A 209 13.79 17.51 4.11
CA LEU A 209 14.87 16.60 4.48
C LEU A 209 15.47 17.05 5.80
N VAL A 210 15.56 16.12 6.75
CA VAL A 210 16.11 16.38 8.07
C VAL A 210 17.53 16.94 7.97
N GLY A 211 17.78 18.06 8.63
CA GLY A 211 19.11 18.68 8.68
C GLY A 211 19.48 19.54 7.46
N THR A 212 18.55 19.80 6.53
CA THR A 212 18.79 20.69 5.38
C THR A 212 17.64 21.64 5.11
N ALA A 213 17.88 22.62 4.23
CA ALA A 213 16.86 23.51 3.68
C ALA A 213 16.08 22.89 2.50
N CYS A 214 16.41 21.64 2.12
CA CYS A 214 15.85 20.99 0.95
C CYS A 214 14.52 20.29 1.28
N MET A 215 13.64 20.22 0.30
CA MET A 215 12.38 19.48 0.33
C MET A 215 12.47 18.32 -0.66
N ILE A 216 11.99 17.13 -0.26
CA ILE A 216 11.77 16.00 -1.16
C ILE A 216 10.29 15.94 -1.52
N GLY A 217 9.99 16.03 -2.81
CA GLY A 217 8.67 15.81 -3.36
C GLY A 217 8.56 14.44 -4.00
N VAL A 218 7.48 13.71 -3.72
CA VAL A 218 7.15 12.47 -4.41
C VAL A 218 6.02 12.77 -5.37
N THR A 219 6.24 12.60 -6.67
CA THR A 219 5.18 12.85 -7.66
C THR A 219 4.30 11.63 -7.86
N SER A 220 4.92 10.44 -7.86
CA SER A 220 4.24 9.16 -7.99
C SER A 220 5.01 8.11 -7.17
N GLY A 221 4.29 7.25 -6.47
CA GLY A 221 4.86 6.17 -5.68
C GLY A 221 4.09 4.90 -6.00
N GLY A 222 4.62 4.08 -6.91
CA GLY A 222 4.00 2.82 -7.29
C GLY A 222 2.61 2.94 -7.94
N ASP A 223 2.41 3.89 -8.87
CA ASP A 223 1.15 4.00 -9.61
C ASP A 223 1.14 3.06 -10.84
N GLU A 224 -0.06 2.66 -11.28
CA GLU A 224 -0.32 2.05 -12.61
C GLU A 224 0.66 0.92 -13.02
N ALA A 225 0.82 -0.10 -12.18
CA ALA A 225 1.65 -1.30 -12.42
C ALA A 225 3.18 -1.14 -12.30
N THR A 226 3.67 -0.04 -11.71
CA THR A 226 5.10 0.14 -11.36
C THR A 226 5.38 -0.01 -9.87
N THR A 227 4.81 -1.04 -9.24
CA THR A 227 5.09 -1.36 -7.83
C THR A 227 6.60 -1.54 -7.62
N GLY A 228 7.20 -0.73 -6.75
CA GLY A 228 8.65 -0.76 -6.47
C GLY A 228 9.45 0.41 -7.06
N TYR A 229 8.83 1.27 -7.87
CA TYR A 229 9.43 2.51 -8.38
C TYR A 229 8.64 3.73 -7.92
N ALA A 230 9.36 4.82 -7.61
CA ALA A 230 8.78 6.11 -7.30
C ALA A 230 9.50 7.20 -8.07
N GLU A 231 8.80 8.28 -8.36
CA GLU A 231 9.38 9.45 -8.99
C GLU A 231 9.52 10.58 -7.96
N ILE A 232 10.76 10.94 -7.67
CA ILE A 232 11.08 11.97 -6.68
C ILE A 232 11.69 13.20 -7.34
N ARG A 233 11.50 14.34 -6.69
CA ARG A 233 12.20 15.61 -6.99
C ARG A 233 12.74 16.18 -5.70
N VAL A 234 13.91 16.79 -5.74
CA VAL A 234 14.43 17.56 -4.60
C VAL A 234 14.43 19.03 -4.96
N SER A 235 14.02 19.89 -4.04
CA SER A 235 14.12 21.34 -4.20
C SER A 235 14.83 21.93 -2.99
N CYS A 236 15.96 22.56 -3.26
CA CYS A 236 16.67 23.50 -2.41
C CYS A 236 16.66 24.84 -3.17
#